data_AF-A5Z611-F1
#
_entry.id   AF-A5Z611-F1
#
_cell.length_a   1.000
_cell.length_b   1.000
_cell.length_c   1.000
_cell.angle_alpha   90.00
_cell.angle_beta   90.00
_cell.angle_gamma   90.00
#
_symmetry.space_group_name_H-M   'P 1'
#
loop_
_entity.id
_entity.type
_entity.pdbx_description
1 polymer ?
#
loop_
_entity_poly.entity_id
_entity_poly.type
_entity_poly.pdbx_seq_one_letter_code
_entity_poly.pdbx_strand_id
1 'polypeptide(L)'
;MAKKFYAVKNGKTPGIFETWDECKKSVDGYSGAVFKSFKTKDEALAFLGIESSSNSEIPIDVDGSITSDSSCATAYVDGSYNIATKEFGYGVVMFHNGEELHMSKSFSDAEMASMRNVAGEIFGSMAAMEYAVNHGITNLSIYYDYMGISKWCTGEWKANKKGTIAYRDYYNKIKTKVNVQFEKVKGHSGDKYNDMADMLAKKACGVL
;
A
#
# COMPACT_ATOMS: atom_id res chain seq x y z
N MET A 1 37.35 1.90 -3.86
CA MET A 1 36.83 2.98 -4.72
C MET A 1 35.58 3.54 -4.06
N ALA A 2 35.42 4.86 -3.96
CA ALA A 2 34.23 5.44 -3.35
C ALA A 2 32.98 5.15 -4.21
N LYS A 3 31.91 4.65 -3.59
CA LYS A 3 30.61 4.43 -4.26
C LYS A 3 30.09 5.79 -4.77
N LYS A 4 29.70 5.86 -6.04
CA LYS A 4 29.14 7.08 -6.66
C LYS A 4 27.71 6.78 -7.10
N PHE A 5 26.83 7.76 -6.96
CA PHE A 5 25.45 7.68 -7.42
C PHE A 5 25.29 8.58 -8.64
N TYR A 6 24.59 8.12 -9.67
CA TYR A 6 24.40 8.84 -10.92
C TYR A 6 22.91 9.15 -11.09
N ALA A 7 22.53 10.41 -10.97
CA ALA A 7 21.15 10.83 -11.17
C ALA A 7 20.95 11.31 -12.60
N VAL A 8 19.93 10.77 -13.28
CA VAL A 8 19.48 11.19 -14.61
C VAL A 8 18.14 11.91 -14.45
N LYS A 9 18.16 13.24 -14.60
CA LYS A 9 16.97 14.10 -14.56
C LYS A 9 16.22 14.10 -15.89
N ASN A 10 16.94 14.03 -16.99
CA ASN A 10 16.38 13.91 -18.34
C ASN A 10 17.23 12.92 -19.15
N GLY A 11 16.61 11.97 -19.83
CA GLY A 11 17.30 10.89 -20.55
C GLY A 11 16.31 9.85 -21.07
N LYS A 12 16.81 8.75 -21.61
CA LYS A 12 15.99 7.58 -21.99
C LYS A 12 15.27 6.98 -20.79
N THR A 13 15.93 6.98 -19.63
CA THR A 13 15.40 6.45 -18.37
C THR A 13 15.86 7.33 -17.21
N PRO A 14 15.03 8.30 -16.77
CA PRO A 14 15.29 9.10 -15.58
C PRO A 14 15.32 8.25 -14.31
N GLY A 15 16.19 8.58 -13.36
CA GLY A 15 16.37 7.79 -12.13
C GLY A 15 17.77 7.92 -11.52
N ILE A 16 18.04 7.17 -10.46
CA ILE A 16 19.36 7.10 -9.81
C ILE A 16 19.97 5.73 -10.06
N PHE A 17 21.21 5.70 -10.54
CA PHE A 17 21.98 4.51 -10.83
C PHE A 17 23.21 4.44 -9.94
N GLU A 18 23.61 3.24 -9.53
CA GLU A 18 24.80 3.05 -8.67
C GLU A 18 26.07 2.83 -9.51
N THR A 19 25.92 2.63 -10.82
CA THR A 19 27.03 2.39 -11.74
C THR A 19 26.98 3.32 -12.95
N TRP A 20 28.17 3.64 -13.48
CA TRP A 20 28.27 4.45 -14.70
C TRP A 20 27.68 3.72 -15.91
N ASP A 21 27.83 2.40 -16.01
CA ASP A 21 27.35 1.64 -17.17
C ASP A 21 25.81 1.68 -17.29
N GLU A 22 25.09 1.65 -16.16
CA GLU A 22 23.64 1.82 -16.13
C GLU A 22 23.24 3.27 -16.45
N CYS A 23 23.91 4.25 -15.84
CA CYS A 23 23.67 5.66 -16.16
C CYS A 23 23.90 5.95 -17.65
N LYS A 24 24.96 5.37 -18.22
CA LYS A 24 25.33 5.54 -19.62
C LYS A 24 24.23 4.99 -20.53
N LYS A 25 23.73 3.78 -20.29
CA LYS A 25 22.59 3.23 -21.06
C LYS A 25 21.36 4.16 -21.05
N SER A 26 21.15 4.87 -19.95
CA SER A 26 20.02 5.79 -19.77
C SER A 26 20.20 7.15 -20.45
N VAL A 27 21.40 7.55 -20.86
CA VAL A 27 21.68 8.87 -21.45
C VAL A 27 22.31 8.81 -22.85
N ASP A 28 22.98 7.71 -23.18
CA ASP A 28 23.71 7.51 -24.42
C ASP A 28 22.73 7.47 -25.61
N GLY A 29 22.92 8.37 -26.58
CA GLY A 29 22.05 8.53 -27.74
C GLY A 29 20.74 9.30 -27.48
N TYR A 30 20.60 10.00 -26.34
CA TYR A 30 19.46 10.88 -26.08
C TYR A 30 19.88 12.37 -26.13
N SER A 31 19.30 13.12 -27.07
CA SER A 31 19.55 14.55 -27.21
C SER A 31 18.94 15.33 -26.05
N GLY A 32 19.77 16.07 -25.31
CA GLY A 32 19.33 16.86 -24.15
C GLY A 32 19.30 16.09 -22.82
N ALA A 33 20.07 15.00 -22.71
CA ALA A 33 20.21 14.29 -21.45
C ALA A 33 20.81 15.18 -20.35
N VAL A 34 20.19 15.19 -19.17
CA VAL A 34 20.63 15.93 -17.99
C VAL A 34 20.90 14.91 -16.89
N PHE A 35 22.17 14.70 -16.56
CA PHE A 35 22.60 13.77 -15.53
C PHE A 35 23.79 14.31 -14.73
N LYS A 36 23.95 13.85 -13.50
CA LYS A 36 25.05 14.26 -12.61
C LYS A 36 25.40 13.15 -11.63
N SER A 37 26.69 13.00 -11.32
CA SER A 37 27.16 12.05 -10.31
C SER A 37 27.35 12.74 -8.95
N PHE A 38 27.00 12.03 -7.88
CA PHE A 38 27.04 12.47 -6.49
C PHE A 38 27.76 11.45 -5.60
N LYS A 39 28.19 11.91 -4.43
CA LYS A 39 28.83 11.05 -3.43
C LYS A 39 27.79 10.34 -2.56
N THR A 40 26.60 10.93 -2.42
CA THR A 40 25.50 10.40 -1.61
C THR A 40 24.22 10.23 -2.45
N LYS A 41 23.33 9.34 -2.00
CA LYS A 41 22.03 9.11 -2.63
C LYS A 41 21.10 10.30 -2.43
N ASP A 42 21.15 10.98 -1.28
CA ASP A 42 20.35 12.18 -1.00
C ASP A 42 20.67 13.35 -1.94
N GLU A 43 21.94 13.62 -2.22
CA GLU A 43 22.30 14.65 -3.21
C GLU A 43 21.77 14.31 -4.62
N ALA A 44 21.75 13.03 -4.97
CA ALA A 44 21.20 12.52 -6.22
C ALA A 44 19.66 12.66 -6.27
N LEU A 45 18.96 12.43 -5.16
CA LEU A 45 17.51 12.64 -5.02
C LEU A 45 17.14 14.12 -5.13
N ALA A 46 17.87 14.99 -4.43
CA ALA A 46 17.68 16.43 -4.48
C ALA A 46 17.86 16.98 -5.91
N PHE A 47 18.81 16.44 -6.68
CA PHE A 47 19.00 16.80 -8.09
C PHE A 47 17.80 16.48 -8.98
N LEU A 48 17.07 15.40 -8.67
CA LEU A 48 15.83 15.02 -9.35
C LEU A 48 14.61 15.83 -8.90
N GLY A 49 14.75 16.71 -7.90
CA GLY A 49 13.61 17.43 -7.29
C GLY A 49 12.75 16.53 -6.40
N ILE A 50 13.30 15.38 -5.98
CA ILE A 50 12.70 14.52 -4.97
C ILE A 50 13.19 15.09 -3.64
N GLU A 51 12.40 15.98 -3.05
CA GLU A 51 12.64 16.45 -1.70
C GLU A 51 12.52 15.22 -0.78
N SER A 52 13.63 14.78 -0.18
CA SER A 52 13.58 13.91 0.98
C SER A 52 12.73 14.65 2.01
N SER A 53 11.44 14.33 2.09
CA SER A 53 10.56 14.79 3.16
C SER A 53 10.96 14.04 4.44
N SER A 54 12.17 14.31 4.90
CA SER A 54 12.65 14.00 6.22
C SER A 54 11.98 14.97 7.19
N ASN A 55 10.71 14.70 7.45
CA ASN A 55 10.05 15.15 8.66
C ASN A 55 9.27 13.96 9.26
N SER A 56 9.97 12.84 9.43
CA SER A 56 9.68 11.93 10.53
C SER A 56 10.59 12.35 11.67
N GLU A 57 10.03 12.91 12.73
CA GLU A 57 10.69 12.90 14.04
C GLU A 57 10.91 11.42 14.39
N ILE A 58 12.12 10.93 14.16
CA ILE A 58 12.53 9.57 14.52
C ILE A 58 12.92 9.62 16.00
N PRO A 59 12.29 8.83 16.90
CA PRO A 59 12.85 8.57 18.21
C PRO A 59 14.16 7.78 18.02
N ILE A 60 15.27 8.39 18.41
CA ILE A 60 16.61 7.81 18.30
C ILE A 60 16.86 6.98 19.56
N ASP A 61 16.92 5.66 19.43
CA ASP A 61 17.43 4.79 20.50
C ASP A 61 18.93 4.49 20.30
N VAL A 62 19.64 4.33 21.42
CA VAL A 62 21.09 4.53 21.62
C VAL A 62 22.02 3.47 20.97
N ASP A 63 21.54 2.62 20.06
CA ASP A 63 22.33 1.50 19.51
C ASP A 63 22.43 1.42 17.98
N GLY A 64 22.36 2.54 17.26
CA GLY A 64 22.96 2.68 15.91
C GLY A 64 22.54 1.70 14.80
N SER A 65 21.53 0.84 15.01
CA SER A 65 21.03 -0.12 14.04
C SER A 65 19.86 0.48 13.28
N ILE A 66 20.03 0.71 11.98
CA ILE A 66 18.94 1.08 11.07
C ILE A 66 18.00 -0.14 10.97
N THR A 67 16.97 -0.20 11.81
CA THR A 67 15.82 -1.06 11.53
C THR A 67 14.89 -0.25 10.64
N SER A 68 15.08 -0.33 9.32
CA SER A 68 13.92 -0.17 8.44
C SER A 68 12.99 -1.30 8.86
N ASP A 69 11.89 -0.95 9.51
CA ASP A 69 11.05 -1.91 10.22
C ASP A 69 10.25 -2.72 9.20
N SER A 70 10.91 -3.65 8.50
CA SER A 70 10.32 -4.56 7.53
C SER A 70 9.22 -5.45 8.11
N SER A 71 9.06 -5.39 9.43
CA SER A 71 8.02 -6.04 10.19
C SER A 71 6.70 -5.26 10.23
N CYS A 72 6.68 -4.00 9.77
CA CYS A 72 5.54 -3.10 9.82
C CYS A 72 5.02 -2.75 8.42
N ALA A 73 3.70 -2.74 8.26
CA ALA A 73 3.04 -2.29 7.03
C ALA A 73 1.74 -1.53 7.31
N THR A 74 1.35 -0.67 6.37
CA THR A 74 0.12 0.12 6.43
C THR A 74 -0.71 -0.14 5.18
N ALA A 75 -1.99 -0.43 5.32
CA ALA A 75 -2.91 -0.66 4.22
C ALA A 75 -4.13 0.24 4.32
N TYR A 76 -4.44 0.96 3.24
CA TYR A 76 -5.72 1.64 3.05
C TYR A 76 -6.61 0.73 2.23
N VAL A 77 -7.82 0.46 2.72
CA VAL A 77 -8.75 -0.48 2.09
C VAL A 77 -10.08 0.20 1.81
N ASP A 78 -10.60 -0.04 0.61
CA ASP A 78 -11.92 0.45 0.20
C ASP A 78 -12.61 -0.59 -0.70
N GLY A 79 -13.93 -0.49 -0.82
CA GLY A 79 -14.78 -1.39 -1.58
C GLY A 79 -15.75 -0.63 -2.48
N SER A 80 -16.02 -1.19 -3.66
CA SER A 80 -16.98 -0.62 -4.59
C SER A 80 -17.90 -1.71 -5.14
N TYR A 81 -19.08 -1.31 -5.59
CA TYR A 81 -20.10 -2.22 -6.12
C TYR A 81 -20.76 -1.64 -7.36
N ASN A 82 -20.80 -2.45 -8.41
CA ASN A 82 -21.47 -2.15 -9.65
C ASN A 82 -22.89 -2.70 -9.63
N ILE A 83 -23.88 -1.81 -9.63
CA ILE A 83 -25.30 -2.19 -9.59
C ILE A 83 -25.72 -2.90 -10.89
N ALA A 84 -25.13 -2.54 -12.04
CA ALA A 84 -25.50 -3.08 -13.33
C ALA A 84 -25.00 -4.53 -13.51
N THR A 85 -23.74 -4.80 -13.15
CA THR A 85 -23.15 -6.15 -13.28
C THR A 85 -23.36 -7.01 -12.03
N LYS A 86 -23.78 -6.41 -10.91
CA LYS A 86 -23.86 -7.01 -9.57
C LYS A 86 -22.51 -7.52 -9.05
N GLU A 87 -21.43 -6.89 -9.50
CA GLU A 87 -20.07 -7.21 -9.08
C GLU A 87 -19.62 -6.26 -7.97
N PHE A 88 -18.85 -6.78 -7.02
CA PHE A 88 -18.14 -5.97 -6.05
C PHE A 88 -16.65 -6.08 -6.31
N GLY A 89 -15.90 -5.05 -5.93
CA GLY A 89 -14.44 -5.04 -6.00
C GLY A 89 -13.84 -4.35 -4.80
N TYR A 90 -12.56 -4.61 -4.58
CA TYR A 90 -11.78 -3.95 -3.54
C TYR A 90 -10.60 -3.21 -4.15
N GLY A 91 -10.15 -2.20 -3.44
CA GLY A 91 -8.89 -1.50 -3.67
C GLY A 91 -8.09 -1.49 -2.37
N VAL A 92 -6.79 -1.73 -2.47
CA VAL A 92 -5.84 -1.64 -1.38
C VAL A 92 -4.64 -0.83 -1.83
N VAL A 93 -4.27 0.17 -1.04
CA VAL A 93 -2.99 0.87 -1.13
C VAL A 93 -2.15 0.47 0.07
N MET A 94 -1.11 -0.32 -0.16
CA MET A 94 -0.25 -0.90 0.87
C MET A 94 1.11 -0.19 0.86
N PHE A 95 1.64 0.10 2.04
CA PHE A 95 2.97 0.64 2.28
C PHE A 95 3.78 -0.37 3.09
N HIS A 96 4.89 -0.82 2.51
CA HIS A 96 5.80 -1.76 3.17
C HIS A 96 7.22 -1.48 2.69
N ASN A 97 8.21 -1.44 3.59
CA ASN A 97 9.63 -1.17 3.24
C ASN A 97 9.90 0.12 2.45
N GLY A 98 9.04 1.13 2.59
CA GLY A 98 9.13 2.36 1.81
C GLY A 98 8.64 2.24 0.37
N GLU A 99 8.04 1.10 0.01
CA GLU A 99 7.38 0.88 -1.28
C GLU A 99 5.85 1.05 -1.14
N GLU A 100 5.24 1.67 -2.15
CA GLU A 100 3.79 1.77 -2.31
C GLU A 100 3.33 0.70 -3.31
N LEU A 101 2.38 -0.13 -2.89
CA LEU A 101 1.88 -1.30 -3.60
C LEU A 101 0.37 -1.20 -3.73
N HIS A 102 -0.16 -1.51 -4.91
CA HIS A 102 -1.61 -1.46 -5.16
C HIS A 102 -2.15 -2.85 -5.42
N MET A 103 -3.23 -3.22 -4.75
CA MET A 103 -3.95 -4.46 -4.99
C MET A 103 -5.41 -4.15 -5.27
N SER A 104 -5.97 -4.71 -6.33
CA SER A 104 -7.39 -4.58 -6.61
C SER A 104 -7.91 -5.79 -7.37
N LYS A 105 -9.14 -6.18 -7.09
CA LYS A 105 -9.81 -7.31 -7.74
C LYS A 105 -11.31 -7.19 -7.60
N SER A 106 -12.04 -7.73 -8.57
CA SER A 106 -13.50 -7.84 -8.56
C SER A 106 -13.98 -9.27 -8.52
N PHE A 107 -15.22 -9.43 -8.05
CA PHE A 107 -15.89 -10.69 -7.83
C PHE A 107 -17.39 -10.54 -8.11
N SER A 108 -18.00 -11.62 -8.57
CA SER A 108 -19.43 -11.72 -8.91
C SER A 108 -20.19 -12.70 -8.00
N ASP A 109 -19.59 -13.14 -6.90
CA ASP A 109 -20.22 -14.08 -5.96
C ASP A 109 -21.52 -13.47 -5.38
N ALA A 110 -22.65 -14.13 -5.63
CA ALA A 110 -23.96 -13.58 -5.31
C ALA A 110 -24.22 -13.43 -3.80
N GLU A 111 -23.66 -14.33 -2.97
CA GLU A 111 -23.80 -14.24 -1.50
C GLU A 111 -23.06 -13.01 -0.98
N MET A 112 -21.83 -12.77 -1.44
CA MET A 112 -21.01 -11.63 -1.06
C MET A 112 -21.51 -10.33 -1.68
N ALA A 113 -21.92 -10.34 -2.95
CA ALA A 113 -22.47 -9.19 -3.67
C ALA A 113 -23.69 -8.57 -2.97
N SER A 114 -24.44 -9.36 -2.19
CA SER A 114 -25.52 -8.85 -1.34
C SER A 114 -25.06 -7.81 -0.30
N MET A 115 -23.78 -7.82 0.06
CA MET A 115 -23.14 -6.85 0.96
C MET A 115 -22.54 -5.65 0.22
N ARG A 116 -22.60 -5.61 -1.10
CA ARG A 116 -22.18 -4.47 -1.95
C ARG A 116 -20.73 -4.04 -1.65
N ASN A 117 -20.48 -2.74 -1.42
CA ASN A 117 -19.16 -2.19 -1.13
C ASN A 117 -18.51 -2.82 0.12
N VAL A 118 -19.32 -3.18 1.12
CA VAL A 118 -18.82 -3.82 2.34
C VAL A 118 -18.17 -5.18 2.05
N ALA A 119 -18.63 -5.89 1.01
CA ALA A 119 -17.93 -7.10 0.55
C ALA A 119 -16.53 -6.76 0.02
N GLY A 120 -16.41 -5.68 -0.76
CA GLY A 120 -15.13 -5.16 -1.22
C GLY A 120 -14.19 -4.86 -0.06
N GLU A 121 -14.62 -4.08 0.92
CA GLU A 121 -13.80 -3.73 2.08
C GLU A 121 -13.35 -4.96 2.89
N ILE A 122 -14.22 -5.96 3.08
CA ILE A 122 -13.86 -7.24 3.72
C ILE A 122 -12.73 -7.92 2.93
N PHE A 123 -12.89 -8.07 1.61
CA PHE A 123 -11.89 -8.73 0.78
C PHE A 123 -10.59 -7.94 0.69
N GLY A 124 -10.64 -6.60 0.63
CA GLY A 124 -9.46 -5.74 0.68
C GLY A 124 -8.70 -5.89 1.99
N SER A 125 -9.41 -5.92 3.12
CA SER A 125 -8.82 -6.19 4.43
C SER A 125 -8.16 -7.57 4.50
N MET A 126 -8.83 -8.60 3.96
CA MET A 126 -8.25 -9.94 3.88
C MET A 126 -7.00 -10.00 2.99
N ALA A 127 -7.00 -9.29 1.86
CA ALA A 127 -5.85 -9.21 0.97
C ALA A 127 -4.64 -8.53 1.65
N ALA A 128 -4.87 -7.44 2.39
CA ALA A 128 -3.83 -6.78 3.17
C ALA A 128 -3.25 -7.72 4.26
N MET A 129 -4.13 -8.43 4.97
CA MET A 129 -3.75 -9.43 5.97
C MET A 129 -2.98 -10.61 5.38
N GLU A 130 -3.40 -11.12 4.21
CA GLU A 130 -2.69 -12.18 3.48
C GLU A 130 -1.30 -11.75 3.02
N TYR A 131 -1.19 -10.53 2.47
CA TYR A 131 0.09 -9.93 2.13
C TYR A 131 1.02 -9.90 3.35
N ALA A 132 0.52 -9.46 4.51
CA ALA A 132 1.30 -9.40 5.74
C ALA A 132 1.83 -10.77 6.17
N VAL A 133 0.98 -11.80 6.15
CA VAL A 133 1.39 -13.18 6.48
C VAL A 133 2.46 -13.70 5.51
N ASN A 134 2.29 -13.45 4.21
CA ASN A 134 3.20 -13.97 3.18
C ASN A 134 4.58 -13.30 3.19
N HIS A 135 4.66 -12.04 3.64
CA HIS A 135 5.91 -11.27 3.68
C HIS A 135 6.54 -11.20 5.09
N GLY A 136 5.99 -11.94 6.05
CA GLY A 136 6.51 -11.97 7.42
C GLY A 136 6.34 -10.66 8.19
N ILE A 137 5.37 -9.83 7.80
CA ILE A 137 5.01 -8.61 8.50
C ILE A 137 4.31 -9.00 9.81
N THR A 138 4.77 -8.46 10.93
CA THR A 138 4.20 -8.74 12.26
C THR A 138 3.26 -7.65 12.74
N ASN A 139 3.31 -6.43 12.18
CA ASN A 139 2.41 -5.33 12.52
C ASN A 139 1.77 -4.77 11.25
N LEU A 140 0.44 -4.78 11.18
CA LEU A 140 -0.31 -4.28 10.03
C LEU A 140 -1.36 -3.28 10.50
N SER A 141 -1.28 -2.03 10.03
CA SER A 141 -2.31 -1.03 10.27
C SER A 141 -3.25 -0.95 9.07
N ILE A 142 -4.54 -1.27 9.27
CA ILE A 142 -5.57 -1.22 8.23
C ILE A 142 -6.43 0.02 8.44
N TYR A 143 -6.41 0.92 7.47
CA TYR A 143 -7.22 2.12 7.39
C TYR A 143 -8.47 1.84 6.56
N TYR A 144 -9.65 2.08 7.15
CA TYR A 144 -10.95 1.74 6.54
C TYR A 144 -12.03 2.77 6.93
N ASP A 145 -13.12 2.83 6.16
CA ASP A 145 -14.19 3.82 6.34
C ASP A 145 -15.42 3.25 7.10
N TYR A 146 -15.68 1.95 7.00
CA TYR A 146 -16.82 1.28 7.63
C TYR A 146 -16.49 0.50 8.90
N MET A 147 -17.13 0.87 10.01
CA MET A 147 -16.93 0.29 11.35
C MET A 147 -17.08 -1.24 11.44
N GLY A 148 -17.78 -1.89 10.50
CA GLY A 148 -17.92 -3.35 10.51
C GLY A 148 -16.58 -4.08 10.38
N ILE A 149 -15.64 -3.51 9.64
CA ILE A 149 -14.33 -4.11 9.34
C ILE A 149 -13.51 -4.40 10.61
N SER A 150 -13.58 -3.52 11.60
CA SER A 150 -12.95 -3.76 12.91
C SER A 150 -13.86 -4.55 13.83
N LYS A 151 -15.14 -4.17 13.93
CA LYS A 151 -16.05 -4.70 14.95
C LYS A 151 -16.36 -6.18 14.83
N TRP A 152 -16.36 -6.75 13.62
CA TRP A 152 -16.50 -8.20 13.46
C TRP A 152 -15.25 -8.95 13.92
N CYS A 153 -14.06 -8.38 13.71
CA CYS A 153 -12.78 -8.94 14.14
C CYS A 153 -12.58 -8.87 15.66
N THR A 154 -12.94 -7.74 16.27
CA THR A 154 -12.86 -7.54 17.74
C THR A 154 -13.94 -8.29 18.51
N GLY A 155 -14.99 -8.75 17.82
CA GLY A 155 -16.14 -9.43 18.43
C GLY A 155 -17.17 -8.48 19.04
N GLU A 156 -17.01 -7.17 18.90
CA GLU A 156 -18.02 -6.17 19.28
C GLU A 156 -19.32 -6.35 18.50
N TRP A 157 -19.23 -6.77 17.24
CA TRP A 157 -20.38 -7.08 16.40
C TRP A 157 -20.46 -8.57 16.08
N LYS A 158 -21.66 -9.11 16.18
CA LYS A 158 -21.92 -10.52 15.84
C LYS A 158 -21.84 -10.71 14.32
N ALA A 159 -20.90 -11.56 13.88
CA ALA A 159 -20.83 -12.04 12.51
C ALA A 159 -21.93 -13.09 12.26
N ASN A 160 -22.95 -12.72 11.47
CA ASN A 160 -24.09 -13.59 11.16
C ASN A 160 -24.14 -14.06 9.71
N LYS A 161 -23.32 -13.47 8.83
CA LYS A 161 -23.27 -13.80 7.40
C LYS A 161 -22.05 -14.66 7.15
N LYS A 162 -22.12 -15.58 6.18
CA LYS A 162 -21.00 -16.46 5.79
C LYS A 162 -19.71 -15.67 5.52
N GLY A 163 -19.79 -14.54 4.81
CA GLY A 163 -18.66 -13.65 4.57
C GLY A 163 -18.07 -13.01 5.82
N THR A 164 -18.91 -12.50 6.73
CA THR A 164 -18.42 -11.85 7.97
C THR A 164 -17.88 -12.87 8.98
N ILE A 165 -18.43 -14.09 8.98
CA ILE A 165 -17.92 -15.22 9.76
C ILE A 165 -16.54 -15.63 9.24
N ALA A 166 -16.41 -15.86 7.93
CA ALA A 166 -15.13 -16.22 7.30
C ALA A 166 -14.06 -15.15 7.53
N TYR A 167 -14.43 -13.87 7.44
CA TYR A 167 -13.53 -12.75 7.69
C TYR A 167 -13.00 -12.74 9.14
N ARG A 168 -13.90 -12.83 10.12
CA ARG A 168 -13.53 -12.94 11.55
C ARG A 168 -12.64 -14.16 11.80
N ASP A 169 -13.00 -15.30 11.25
CA ASP A 169 -12.27 -16.55 11.47
C ASP A 169 -10.87 -16.48 10.86
N TYR A 170 -10.72 -15.83 9.70
CA TYR A 170 -9.44 -15.54 9.09
C TYR A 170 -8.58 -14.61 9.97
N TYR A 171 -9.14 -13.49 10.44
CA TYR A 171 -8.47 -12.61 11.39
C TYR A 171 -8.01 -13.38 12.65
N ASN A 172 -8.88 -14.19 13.25
CA ASN A 172 -8.55 -14.99 14.43
C ASN A 172 -7.44 -16.01 14.18
N LYS A 173 -7.34 -16.55 12.96
CA LYS A 173 -6.28 -17.48 12.57
C LYS A 173 -4.92 -16.77 12.46
N ILE A 174 -4.90 -15.52 12.01
CA ILE A 174 -3.65 -14.79 11.74
C ILE A 174 -3.20 -13.87 12.89
N LYS A 175 -4.10 -13.49 13.80
CA LYS A 175 -3.80 -12.53 14.89
C LYS A 175 -2.66 -12.95 15.82
N THR A 176 -2.32 -14.24 15.86
CA THR A 176 -1.17 -14.76 16.63
C THR A 176 0.16 -14.55 15.91
N LYS A 177 0.13 -14.25 14.62
CA LYS A 177 1.30 -14.02 13.75
C LYS A 177 1.45 -12.56 13.35
N VAL A 178 0.32 -11.89 13.12
CA VAL A 178 0.26 -10.49 12.69
C VAL A 178 -0.62 -9.74 13.67
N ASN A 179 -0.04 -8.74 14.33
CA ASN A 179 -0.75 -7.74 15.10
C ASN A 179 -1.43 -6.76 14.14
N VAL A 180 -2.73 -6.96 13.92
CA VAL A 180 -3.51 -6.10 13.02
C VAL A 180 -4.22 -5.01 13.82
N GLN A 181 -3.89 -3.77 13.52
CA GLN A 181 -4.50 -2.56 14.07
C GLN A 181 -5.51 -2.00 13.06
N PHE A 182 -6.64 -1.51 13.58
CA PHE A 182 -7.73 -1.02 12.77
C PHE A 182 -7.91 0.47 13.00
N GLU A 183 -7.54 1.28 12.00
CA GLU A 183 -7.64 2.73 12.03
C GLU A 183 -8.84 3.19 11.22
N LYS A 184 -9.82 3.80 11.88
CA LYS A 184 -11.01 4.31 11.17
C LYS A 184 -10.68 5.66 10.56
N VAL A 185 -10.82 5.77 9.24
CA VAL A 185 -10.80 7.05 8.53
C VAL A 185 -12.22 7.54 8.26
N LYS A 186 -12.35 8.86 8.07
CA LYS A 186 -13.62 9.44 7.60
C LYS A 186 -13.64 9.29 6.08
N GLY A 187 -14.63 8.58 5.53
CA GLY A 187 -14.82 8.55 4.08
C GLY A 187 -14.89 9.97 3.50
N HIS A 188 -14.23 10.20 2.37
CA HIS A 188 -14.13 11.51 1.70
C HIS A 188 -13.49 12.64 2.55
N SER A 189 -12.59 12.32 3.48
CA SER A 189 -11.87 13.33 4.26
C SER A 189 -10.74 14.05 3.51
N GLY A 190 -10.52 13.74 2.23
CA GLY A 190 -9.35 14.20 1.48
C GLY A 190 -8.07 13.44 1.86
N ASP A 191 -8.20 12.24 2.40
CA ASP A 191 -7.06 11.33 2.55
C ASP A 191 -6.72 10.76 1.16
N LYS A 192 -5.57 11.20 0.63
CA LYS A 192 -5.05 10.82 -0.69
C LYS A 192 -5.09 9.32 -0.92
N TYR A 193 -4.79 8.51 0.10
CA TYR A 193 -4.66 7.06 -0.04
C TYR A 193 -6.00 6.34 0.08
N ASN A 194 -6.92 6.87 0.89
CA ASN A 194 -8.30 6.39 0.89
C ASN A 194 -8.98 6.64 -0.46
N ASP A 195 -8.84 7.86 -1.01
CA ASP A 195 -9.42 8.20 -2.31
C ASP A 195 -8.81 7.35 -3.45
N MET A 196 -7.54 6.97 -3.32
CA MET A 196 -6.88 6.06 -4.24
C MET A 196 -7.39 4.62 -4.11
N ALA A 197 -7.62 4.13 -2.88
CA ALA A 197 -8.23 2.83 -2.64
C ALA A 197 -9.66 2.76 -3.22
N ASP A 198 -10.48 3.79 -3.04
CA ASP A 198 -11.81 3.93 -3.64
C ASP A 198 -11.73 3.87 -5.19
N MET A 199 -10.80 4.62 -5.78
CA MET A 199 -10.59 4.62 -7.23
C MET A 199 -10.19 3.24 -7.75
N LEU A 200 -9.28 2.55 -7.07
CA LEU A 200 -8.87 1.19 -7.40
C LEU A 200 -10.05 0.22 -7.33
N ALA A 201 -10.89 0.33 -6.30
CA ALA A 201 -12.07 -0.50 -6.12
C ALA A 201 -13.09 -0.27 -7.25
N LYS A 202 -13.39 0.99 -7.57
CA LYS A 202 -14.31 1.38 -8.66
C LYS A 202 -13.82 0.90 -10.03
N LYS A 203 -12.51 1.04 -10.30
CA LYS A 203 -11.88 0.54 -11.52
C LYS A 203 -11.99 -0.98 -11.62
N ALA A 204 -11.79 -1.70 -10.51
CA ALA A 204 -11.86 -3.14 -10.50
C ALA A 204 -13.25 -3.70 -10.84
N CYS A 205 -14.33 -3.07 -10.37
CA CYS A 205 -15.71 -3.49 -10.66
C CYS A 205 -16.37 -2.73 -11.84
N GLY A 206 -15.60 -1.97 -12.62
CA GLY A 206 -16.09 -1.33 -13.84
C GLY A 206 -17.13 -0.23 -13.60
N VAL A 207 -17.02 0.47 -12.47
CA VAL A 207 -17.86 1.64 -12.13
C VAL A 207 -17.27 2.94 -12.67
N LEU A 208 -16.01 2.90 -13.12
CA LEU A 208 -15.20 4.01 -13.64
C LEU A 208 -15.02 3.93 -15.16
#